data_AF-A0A2N5YXN5-F1
#
_entry.id   AF-A0A2N5YXN5-F1
#
_cell.length_a   1.000
_cell.length_b   1.000
_cell.length_c   1.000
_cell.angle_alpha   90.00
_cell.angle_beta   90.00
_cell.angle_gamma   90.00
#
_symmetry.space_group_name_H-M   'P 1'
#
loop_
_entity.id
_entity.type
_entity.pdbx_description
1 polymer ?
#
loop_
_entity_poly.entity_id
_entity_poly.type
_entity_poly.pdbx_seq_one_letter_code
_entity_poly.pdbx_strand_id
1 'polypeptide(L)'
;MKKLSDIPKQNNFKTPDGYFENLNKDIMSEIDKEEKKKPVSAYQIFKHYIYMAAAMVILVGAIKFGLNVLVDQDPVIKPDVETIADTDAVEALYGIYEDDIAFY
;
A
#
# COMPACT_ATOMS: atom_id res chain seq x y z
N MET A 1 31.37 26.77 -58.71
CA MET A 1 31.40 25.59 -57.81
C MET A 1 32.59 25.73 -56.88
N LYS A 2 32.39 25.63 -55.56
CA LYS A 2 33.51 25.61 -54.60
C LYS A 2 34.20 24.25 -54.69
N LYS A 3 35.53 24.24 -54.71
CA LYS A 3 36.37 23.04 -54.73
C LYS A 3 36.73 22.64 -53.29
N LEU A 4 37.01 21.37 -53.05
CA LEU A 4 37.47 20.86 -51.74
C LEU A 4 38.72 21.59 -51.21
N SER A 5 39.54 22.10 -52.13
CA SER A 5 40.71 22.94 -51.84
C SER A 5 40.37 24.31 -51.22
N ASP A 6 39.12 24.77 -51.38
CA ASP A 6 38.66 26.08 -50.92
C ASP A 6 38.14 26.04 -49.46
N ILE A 7 38.13 24.85 -48.83
CA ILE A 7 37.74 24.66 -47.44
C ILE A 7 38.99 24.87 -46.56
N PRO A 8 38.96 25.82 -45.60
CA PRO A 8 40.07 26.03 -44.69
C PRO A 8 40.32 24.75 -43.88
N LYS A 9 41.55 24.23 -43.93
CA LYS A 9 42.00 23.02 -43.21
C LYS A 9 42.26 23.29 -41.73
N GLN A 10 41.29 23.90 -41.08
CA GLN A 10 41.34 24.21 -39.66
C GLN A 10 40.65 23.10 -38.87
N ASN A 11 41.34 22.56 -37.86
CA ASN A 11 40.76 21.56 -36.97
C ASN A 11 39.85 22.27 -35.96
N ASN A 12 38.54 22.23 -36.22
CA ASN A 12 37.51 22.78 -35.34
C ASN A 12 37.06 21.80 -34.25
N PHE A 13 37.54 20.55 -34.31
CA PHE A 13 37.23 19.52 -33.33
C PHE A 13 38.30 19.58 -32.24
N LYS A 14 38.11 20.47 -31.28
CA LYS A 14 38.89 20.52 -30.05
C LYS A 14 37.99 20.24 -28.87
N THR A 15 38.43 19.33 -28.00
CA THR A 15 37.80 19.13 -26.71
C THR A 15 38.32 20.19 -25.72
N PRO A 16 37.51 20.56 -24.71
CA PRO A 16 37.99 21.37 -23.60
C PRO A 16 39.20 20.72 -22.92
N ASP A 17 40.09 21.55 -22.38
CA ASP A 17 41.23 21.08 -21.60
C ASP A 17 40.74 20.31 -20.37
N GLY A 18 41.31 19.13 -20.11
CA GLY A 18 40.93 18.32 -18.95
C GLY A 18 39.64 17.50 -19.12
N TYR A 19 39.01 17.49 -20.31
CA TYR A 19 37.75 16.76 -20.53
C TYR A 19 37.91 15.25 -20.29
N PHE A 20 38.90 14.61 -20.93
CA PHE A 20 39.08 13.16 -20.81
C PHE A 20 39.72 12.76 -19.48
N GLU A 21 40.49 13.66 -18.88
CA GLU A 21 41.14 13.51 -17.60
C GLU A 21 40.10 13.46 -16.45
N ASN A 22 39.07 14.31 -16.51
CA ASN A 22 38.00 14.33 -15.51
C ASN A 22 36.85 13.36 -15.81
N LEU A 23 36.65 12.95 -17.07
CA LEU A 23 35.54 12.07 -17.49
C LEU A 23 35.40 10.82 -16.62
N ASN A 24 36.50 10.10 -16.37
CA ASN A 24 36.46 8.89 -15.54
C ASN A 24 36.05 9.18 -14.09
N LYS A 25 36.55 10.30 -13.54
CA LYS A 25 36.21 10.74 -12.18
C LYS A 25 34.75 11.14 -12.08
N ASP A 26 34.24 11.84 -13.09
CA ASP A 26 32.85 12.28 -13.14
C ASP A 26 31.90 11.09 -13.26
N ILE A 27 32.19 10.13 -14.15
CA ILE A 27 31.41 8.89 -14.28
C ILE A 27 31.37 8.13 -12.94
N MET A 28 32.53 7.90 -12.31
CA MET A 28 32.59 7.20 -11.02
C MET A 28 31.82 7.95 -9.93
N SER A 29 31.92 9.28 -9.89
CA SER A 29 31.19 10.11 -8.95
C SER A 29 29.67 10.02 -9.15
N GLU A 30 29.18 9.98 -10.38
CA GLU A 30 27.74 9.84 -10.64
C GLU A 30 27.21 8.46 -10.23
N ILE A 31 27.95 7.38 -10.51
CA ILE A 31 27.59 6.02 -10.07
C ILE A 31 27.50 5.97 -8.53
N ASP A 32 28.52 6.48 -7.84
CA ASP A 32 28.56 6.55 -6.37
C ASP A 32 27.39 7.36 -5.77
N LYS A 33 26.96 8.44 -6.43
CA LYS A 33 25.84 9.27 -5.98
C LYS A 33 24.51 8.53 -6.10
N GLU A 34 24.33 7.72 -7.14
CA GLU A 34 23.13 6.92 -7.32
C GLU A 34 22.99 5.82 -6.27
N GLU A 35 24.10 5.18 -5.89
CA GLU A 35 24.13 4.19 -4.81
C GLU A 35 23.90 4.81 -3.42
N LYS A 36 24.31 6.07 -3.23
CA LYS A 36 24.16 6.82 -1.96
C LYS A 36 22.82 7.54 -1.82
N LYS A 37 21.78 7.17 -2.58
CA LYS A 37 20.40 7.57 -2.26
C LYS A 37 20.03 6.93 -0.92
N LYS A 38 20.25 7.70 0.16
CA LYS A 38 19.93 7.28 1.53
C LYS A 38 18.52 6.70 1.53
N PRO A 39 18.32 5.45 1.99
CA PRO A 39 16.99 4.87 2.00
C PRO A 39 16.08 5.82 2.78
N VAL A 40 15.00 6.27 2.14
CA VAL A 40 14.01 7.09 2.82
C VAL A 40 13.57 6.31 4.05
N SER A 41 13.77 6.90 5.23
CA SER A 41 13.45 6.22 6.48
C SER A 41 11.98 5.85 6.45
N ALA A 42 11.65 4.60 6.78
CA ALA A 42 10.27 4.12 6.87
C ALA A 42 9.39 5.10 7.66
N TYR A 43 9.95 5.70 8.72
CA TYR A 43 9.30 6.72 9.53
C TYR A 43 8.83 7.95 8.74
N GLN A 44 9.56 8.39 7.70
CA GLN A 44 9.16 9.52 6.86
C GLN A 44 7.92 9.21 6.02
N ILE A 45 7.76 7.95 5.59
CA ILE A 45 6.57 7.48 4.89
C ILE A 45 5.42 7.35 5.89
N PHE A 46 5.68 6.74 7.05
CA PHE A 46 4.66 6.47 8.07
C PHE A 46 4.19 7.70 8.86
N LYS A 47 4.92 8.83 8.85
CA LYS A 47 4.55 10.05 9.59
C LYS A 47 3.10 10.50 9.31
N HIS A 48 2.68 10.52 8.06
CA HIS A 48 1.31 10.91 7.69
C HIS A 48 0.27 9.86 8.11
N TYR A 49 0.63 8.58 8.05
CA TYR A 49 -0.25 7.48 8.47
C TYR A 49 -0.49 7.45 9.98
N ILE A 50 0.49 7.87 10.79
CA ILE A 50 0.33 7.97 12.25
C ILE A 50 -0.78 8.96 12.61
N TYR A 51 -0.87 10.11 11.94
CA TYR A 51 -1.95 11.08 12.17
C TYR A 51 -3.31 10.52 11.76
N MET A 52 -3.39 9.76 10.66
CA MET A 52 -4.62 9.08 10.24
C MET A 52 -5.06 8.05 11.29
N ALA A 53 -4.14 7.24 11.81
CA ALA A 53 -4.44 6.24 12.85
C ALA A 53 -4.94 6.91 14.13
N ALA A 54 -4.31 8.01 14.56
CA ALA A 54 -4.77 8.78 15.71
C ALA A 54 -6.20 9.35 15.52
N ALA A 55 -6.51 9.86 14.33
CA ALA A 55 -7.85 10.34 14.00
C ALA A 55 -8.90 9.22 14.05
N MET A 56 -8.55 8.01 13.58
CA MET A 56 -9.44 6.83 13.66
C MET A 56 -9.74 6.44 15.10
N VAL A 57 -8.74 6.47 16.00
CA VAL A 57 -8.95 6.18 17.43
C VAL A 57 -9.89 7.21 18.07
N ILE A 58 -9.68 8.50 17.79
CA ILE A 58 -10.55 9.57 18.27
C ILE A 58 -11.98 9.41 17.74
N LEU A 59 -12.13 9.11 16.44
CA LEU A 59 -13.42 8.90 15.81
C LEU A 59 -14.18 7.72 16.44
N VAL A 60 -13.53 6.57 16.64
CA VAL A 60 -14.15 5.41 17.29
C VAL A 60 -14.56 5.76 18.73
N GLY A 61 -13.72 6.50 19.46
CA GLY A 61 -14.04 6.98 20.80
C GLY A 61 -15.27 7.91 20.81
N ALA A 62 -15.34 8.87 19.89
CA ALA A 62 -16.46 9.79 19.75
C ALA A 62 -17.76 9.08 19.35
N ILE A 63 -17.68 8.10 18.44
CA ILE A 63 -18.83 7.27 18.05
C ILE A 63 -19.30 6.46 19.25
N LYS A 64 -18.40 5.76 19.96
CA LYS A 64 -18.78 4.99 21.16
C LYS A 64 -19.37 5.86 22.25
N PHE A 65 -18.79 7.03 22.48
CA PHE A 65 -19.29 7.99 23.46
C PHE A 65 -20.67 8.54 23.06
N GLY A 66 -20.83 8.98 21.81
CA GLY A 66 -22.11 9.47 21.30
C GLY A 66 -23.19 8.39 21.32
N LEU A 67 -22.88 7.18 20.89
CA LEU A 67 -23.80 6.04 21.00
C LEU A 67 -24.15 5.75 22.47
N ASN A 68 -23.19 5.80 23.39
CA ASN A 68 -23.45 5.55 24.81
C ASN A 68 -24.31 6.64 25.47
N VAL A 69 -24.20 7.90 25.03
CA VAL A 69 -25.01 9.02 25.55
C VAL A 69 -26.42 9.03 24.96
N LEU A 70 -26.60 8.58 23.71
CA LEU A 70 -27.91 8.56 23.04
C LEU A 70 -28.68 7.25 23.24
N VAL A 71 -28.00 6.14 23.52
CA VAL A 71 -28.63 4.85 23.82
C VAL A 71 -29.02 4.83 25.29
N ASP A 72 -30.31 5.04 25.55
CA ASP A 72 -30.89 4.71 26.84
C ASP A 72 -30.75 3.18 27.02
N GLN A 73 -30.18 2.74 28.15
CA GLN A 73 -30.09 1.31 28.45
C GLN A 73 -31.44 0.83 28.95
N ASP A 74 -32.41 0.75 28.05
CA ASP A 74 -33.56 -0.12 28.29
C ASP A 74 -33.00 -1.53 28.56
N PRO A 75 -33.41 -2.20 29.66
CA PRO A 75 -32.96 -3.55 29.91
C PRO A 75 -33.34 -4.36 28.67
N VAL A 76 -32.34 -4.97 28.03
CA VAL A 76 -32.55 -5.88 26.91
C VAL A 76 -33.56 -6.91 27.38
N ILE A 77 -34.82 -6.77 26.95
CA ILE A 77 -35.81 -7.82 27.10
C ILE A 77 -35.24 -8.95 26.26
N LYS A 78 -34.60 -9.92 26.92
CA LYS A 78 -34.24 -11.18 26.28
C LYS A 78 -35.56 -11.73 25.78
N PRO A 79 -35.80 -11.82 24.46
CA PRO A 79 -36.94 -12.58 24.01
C PRO A 79 -36.70 -13.99 24.55
N ASP A 80 -37.63 -14.52 25.33
CA ASP A 80 -37.70 -15.95 25.59
C ASP A 80 -37.90 -16.59 24.22
N VAL A 81 -36.79 -16.91 23.56
CA VAL A 81 -36.78 -17.77 22.40
C VAL A 81 -37.09 -19.14 22.97
N GLU A 82 -38.37 -19.49 23.04
CA GLU A 82 -38.76 -20.89 23.10
C GLU A 82 -38.13 -21.55 21.89
N THR A 83 -37.09 -22.32 22.15
CA THR A 83 -36.41 -23.15 21.16
C THR A 83 -37.45 -24.12 20.61
N ILE A 84 -38.08 -23.76 19.49
CA ILE A 84 -38.83 -24.70 18.65
C ILE A 84 -37.79 -25.59 17.94
N ALA A 85 -36.99 -26.30 18.73
CA ALA A 85 -36.23 -27.44 18.25
C ALA A 85 -37.22 -28.60 18.26
N ASP A 86 -38.05 -28.65 17.22
CA ASP A 86 -38.72 -29.90 16.89
C ASP A 86 -37.61 -30.83 16.38
N THR A 87 -37.10 -31.67 17.29
CA THR A 87 -36.00 -32.63 17.06
C THR A 87 -36.25 -33.45 15.80
N ASP A 88 -37.52 -33.74 15.52
CA ASP A 88 -37.99 -34.50 14.37
C ASP A 88 -37.70 -33.80 13.04
N ALA A 89 -37.80 -32.46 12.98
CA ALA A 89 -37.51 -31.68 11.78
C ALA A 89 -36.00 -31.60 11.48
N VAL A 90 -35.17 -31.60 12.52
CA VAL A 90 -33.71 -31.61 12.39
C VAL A 90 -33.22 -33.00 11.97
N GLU A 91 -33.80 -34.06 12.52
CA GLU A 91 -33.45 -35.45 12.16
C GLU A 91 -33.85 -35.77 10.71
N ALA A 92 -35.01 -35.27 10.26
CA ALA A 92 -35.43 -35.39 8.85
C ALA A 92 -34.44 -34.70 7.88
N LEU A 93 -33.89 -33.53 8.27
CA LEU A 93 -32.89 -32.84 7.46
C LEU A 93 -31.56 -33.59 7.37
N TYR A 94 -31.13 -34.23 8.47
CA TYR A 94 -29.94 -35.08 8.45
C TYR A 94 -30.13 -36.32 7.59
N GLY A 95 -31.30 -36.95 7.63
CA GLY A 95 -31.64 -38.11 6.78
C GLY A 95 -31.63 -37.78 5.29
N ILE A 96 -32.15 -36.61 4.90
CA ILE A 96 -32.13 -36.15 3.50
C ILE A 96 -30.71 -35.84 3.04
N TYR A 97 -29.90 -35.23 3.91
CA TYR A 97 -28.52 -34.89 3.57
C TYR A 97 -27.67 -36.15 3.32
N GLU A 98 -27.75 -37.16 4.19
CA GLU A 98 -26.99 -38.41 4.04
C GLU A 98 -27.34 -39.20 2.76
N ASP A 99 -28.61 -39.23 2.36
CA ASP A 99 -29.06 -39.98 1.18
C ASP A 99 -28.50 -39.39 -0.14
N ASP A 100 -28.35 -38.06 -0.23
CA ASP A 100 -27.85 -37.37 -1.42
C ASP A 100 -26.32 -37.47 -1.58
N ILE A 101 -25.55 -37.63 -0.49
CA ILE A 101 -24.07 -37.78 -0.53
C ILE A 101 -23.61 -39.23 -0.76
N ALA A 102 -24.48 -40.23 -0.58
CA ALA A 102 -24.11 -41.63 -0.73
C ALA A 102 -24.06 -42.14 -2.19
N PHE A 103 -24.41 -41.29 -3.17
CA PHE A 103 -24.50 -41.65 -4.60
C PHE A 103 -23.37 -41.10 -5.50
N TYR A 104 -22.18 -40.84 -4.96
CA TYR A 104 -20.96 -40.56 -5.74
C TYR A 104 -19.75 -41.37 -5.26
#